data_AF-A0A661IT56-F1
#
_entry.id   AF-A0A661IT56-F1
#
_cell.length_a   1.000
_cell.length_b   1.000
_cell.length_c   1.000
_cell.angle_alpha   90.00
_cell.angle_beta   90.00
_cell.angle_gamma   90.00
#
_symmetry.space_group_name_H-M   'P 1'
#
loop_
_entity.id
_entity.type
_entity.pdbx_description
1 polymer ?
#
loop_
_entity_poly.entity_id
_entity_poly.type
_entity_poly.pdbx_seq_one_letter_code
_entity_poly.pdbx_strand_id
1 'polypeptide(L)'
;MKNDLSSEEHTKIREYFMQYVRKVVPKSLIVAVVTGLYLIYVNFGVIGEDGLSNFQIVLSMKAFLGLWLGLRGVLQVFFGIQPMVFKSHIFPFALVLTIIFLSQVMFSV
;
A
#
# COMPACT_ATOMS: atom_id res chain seq x y z
N MET A 1 -15.96 -18.16 -21.03
CA MET A 1 -15.64 -16.75 -21.33
C MET A 1 -15.15 -16.73 -22.77
N LYS A 2 -15.94 -16.17 -23.70
CA LYS A 2 -15.58 -16.24 -25.12
C LYS A 2 -14.32 -15.40 -25.36
N ASN A 3 -13.29 -16.03 -25.90
CA ASN A 3 -12.06 -15.38 -26.36
C ASN A 3 -12.36 -14.69 -27.70
N ASP A 4 -13.24 -13.68 -27.68
CA ASP A 4 -13.74 -12.99 -28.89
C ASP A 4 -12.76 -11.95 -29.45
N LEU A 5 -11.52 -11.89 -28.95
CA LEU A 5 -10.50 -10.95 -29.39
C LEU A 5 -9.36 -11.72 -30.05
N SER A 6 -8.94 -11.26 -31.22
CA SER A 6 -7.69 -11.72 -31.84
C SER A 6 -6.50 -11.33 -30.98
N SER A 7 -5.35 -11.99 -31.17
CA SER A 7 -4.10 -11.67 -30.47
C SER A 7 -3.67 -10.21 -30.66
N GLU A 8 -3.97 -9.64 -31.81
CA GLU A 8 -3.69 -8.25 -32.17
C GLU A 8 -4.57 -7.27 -31.39
N GLU A 9 -5.88 -7.56 -31.28
CA GLU A 9 -6.81 -6.77 -30.47
C GLU A 9 -6.49 -6.83 -28.98
N HIS A 10 -6.09 -8.00 -28.47
CA HIS A 10 -5.64 -8.15 -27.09
C HIS A 10 -4.43 -7.25 -26.79
N THR A 11 -3.48 -7.14 -27.73
CA THR A 11 -2.29 -6.30 -27.57
C THR A 11 -2.68 -4.83 -27.56
N LYS A 12 -3.52 -4.40 -28.50
CA LYS A 12 -4.01 -3.02 -28.60
C LYS A 12 -4.78 -2.59 -27.35
N ILE A 13 -5.65 -3.46 -26.84
CA ILE A 13 -6.41 -3.22 -25.61
C ILE A 13 -5.46 -3.13 -24.41
N ARG A 14 -4.51 -4.06 -24.29
CA ARG A 14 -3.51 -4.03 -23.21
C ARG A 14 -2.72 -2.72 -23.20
N GLU A 15 -2.28 -2.24 -24.35
CA GLU A 15 -1.57 -0.96 -24.45
C GLU A 15 -2.43 0.22 -24.00
N TYR A 16 -3.69 0.27 -24.46
CA TYR A 16 -4.64 1.30 -24.03
C TYR A 16 -4.84 1.29 -22.51
N PHE A 17 -5.06 0.11 -21.92
CA PHE A 17 -5.15 -0.05 -20.46
C PHE A 17 -3.87 0.40 -19.77
N MET A 18 -2.69 0.02 -20.27
CA MET A 18 -1.42 0.42 -19.67
C MET A 18 -1.20 1.93 -19.69
N GLN A 19 -1.61 2.62 -20.77
CA GLN A 19 -1.55 4.07 -20.84
C GLN A 19 -2.46 4.73 -19.79
N TYR A 20 -3.68 4.21 -19.64
CA TYR A 20 -4.63 4.69 -18.63
C TYR A 20 -4.12 4.44 -17.21
N VAL A 21 -3.69 3.21 -16.91
CA VAL A 21 -3.16 2.79 -15.60
C VAL A 21 -1.96 3.66 -15.21
N ARG A 22 -1.02 3.91 -16.12
CA ARG A 22 0.14 4.78 -15.86
C ARG A 22 -0.24 6.21 -15.48
N LYS A 23 -1.40 6.72 -15.93
CA LYS A 23 -1.91 8.05 -15.56
C LYS A 23 -2.60 8.04 -14.19
N VAL A 24 -3.33 6.97 -13.87
CA VAL A 24 -4.15 6.90 -12.66
C VAL A 24 -3.36 6.44 -11.44
N VAL A 25 -2.48 5.44 -11.60
CA VAL A 25 -1.72 4.83 -10.50
C VAL A 25 -0.94 5.85 -9.65
N PRO A 26 -0.18 6.81 -10.23
CA PRO A 26 0.57 7.77 -9.43
C PRO A 26 -0.33 8.64 -8.56
N LYS A 27 -1.49 9.05 -9.09
CA LYS A 27 -2.47 9.87 -8.36
C LYS A 27 -3.11 9.06 -7.24
N SER A 28 -3.56 7.85 -7.53
CA SER A 28 -4.16 6.96 -6.53
C SER A 28 -3.18 6.59 -5.42
N LEU A 29 -1.90 6.40 -5.76
CA LEU A 29 -0.84 6.13 -4.78
C LEU A 29 -0.66 7.30 -3.80
N ILE A 30 -0.59 8.53 -4.29
CA ILE A 30 -0.48 9.71 -3.42
C ILE A 30 -1.70 9.78 -2.48
N VAL A 31 -2.90 9.64 -3.03
CA VAL A 31 -4.14 9.66 -2.24
C VAL A 31 -4.12 8.58 -1.17
N ALA A 32 -3.72 7.36 -1.49
CA ALA A 32 -3.63 6.26 -0.54
C ALA A 32 -2.62 6.53 0.59
N VAL A 33 -1.43 7.06 0.25
CA VAL A 33 -0.39 7.40 1.24
C VAL A 33 -0.88 8.52 2.16
N VAL A 34 -1.41 9.62 1.61
CA VAL A 34 -1.89 10.76 2.39
C VAL A 34 -3.07 10.36 3.27
N THR A 35 -4.04 9.61 2.74
CA THR A 35 -5.19 9.15 3.52
C THR A 35 -4.75 8.18 4.62
N GLY A 36 -3.80 7.29 4.35
CA GLY A 36 -3.23 6.39 5.35
C GLY A 36 -2.55 7.14 6.49
N LEU A 37 -1.70 8.14 6.15
CA LEU A 37 -1.06 9.02 7.12
C LEU A 37 -2.08 9.76 7.98
N TYR A 38 -3.12 10.31 7.35
CA TYR A 38 -4.18 11.02 8.05
C TYR A 38 -4.95 10.10 9.00
N LEU A 39 -5.30 8.89 8.56
CA LEU A 39 -5.99 7.91 9.41
C LEU A 39 -5.12 7.49 10.60
N ILE A 40 -3.81 7.28 10.40
CA ILE A 40 -2.89 7.00 11.51
C ILE A 40 -2.93 8.16 12.51
N TYR A 41 -2.79 9.40 12.04
CA TYR A 41 -2.79 10.59 12.89
C TYR A 41 -4.08 10.73 13.73
N VAL A 42 -5.24 10.62 13.08
CA VAL A 42 -6.54 10.79 13.75
C VAL A 42 -6.82 9.65 14.74
N ASN A 43 -6.39 8.42 14.44
CA ASN A 43 -6.65 7.26 15.29
C ASN A 43 -5.57 7.04 16.35
N PHE A 44 -4.42 7.72 16.31
CA PHE A 44 -3.34 7.50 17.27
C PHE A 44 -3.73 7.94 18.69
N GLY A 45 -4.47 9.04 18.82
CA GLY A 45 -4.90 9.57 20.11
C GLY A 45 -3.75 10.12 20.96
N VAL A 46 -4.03 10.34 22.25
CA VAL A 46 -3.08 10.90 23.23
C VAL A 46 -2.31 9.76 23.91
N ILE A 47 -1.03 9.98 24.18
CA ILE A 47 -0.20 9.03 24.95
C ILE A 47 -0.46 9.31 26.43
N GLY A 48 -0.85 8.27 27.18
CA GLY A 48 -1.13 8.38 28.62
C GLY A 48 0.15 8.42 29.46
N GLU A 49 -0.01 8.66 30.76
CA GLU A 49 1.12 8.68 31.70
C GLU A 49 1.82 7.31 31.82
N ASP A 50 1.05 6.23 31.66
CA ASP A 50 1.55 4.85 31.64
C ASP A 50 2.17 4.42 30.28
N GLY A 51 2.22 5.33 29.30
CA GLY A 51 2.79 5.11 27.97
C GLY A 51 1.77 4.76 26.89
N LEU A 52 2.23 3.98 25.89
CA LEU A 52 1.40 3.60 24.74
C LEU A 52 0.46 2.45 25.10
N SER A 53 -0.82 2.61 24.77
CA SER A 53 -1.80 1.51 24.84
C SER A 53 -1.46 0.38 23.86
N ASN A 54 -1.96 -0.84 24.13
CA ASN A 54 -1.83 -1.97 23.21
C ASN A 54 -2.30 -1.62 21.79
N PHE A 55 -3.42 -0.88 21.69
CA PHE A 55 -3.93 -0.38 20.42
C PHE A 55 -2.90 0.51 19.70
N GLN A 56 -2.32 1.49 20.40
CA GLN A 56 -1.31 2.39 19.84
C GLN A 56 -0.02 1.67 19.43
N ILE A 57 0.38 0.63 20.18
CA ILE A 57 1.55 -0.20 19.85
C ILE A 57 1.31 -0.94 18.53
N VAL A 58 0.17 -1.64 18.41
CA VAL A 58 -0.18 -2.38 17.18
C VAL A 58 -0.40 -1.41 16.01
N LEU A 59 -1.04 -0.26 16.24
CA LEU A 59 -1.20 0.80 15.25
C LEU A 59 0.16 1.34 14.78
N SER A 60 1.13 1.51 15.68
CA SER A 60 2.49 1.97 15.34
C SER A 60 3.23 0.95 14.46
N MET A 61 3.10 -0.35 14.76
CA MET A 61 3.65 -1.41 13.92
C MET A 61 3.03 -1.38 12.51
N LYS A 62 1.70 -1.25 12.45
CA LYS A 62 0.96 -1.16 11.19
C LYS A 62 1.34 0.09 10.39
N ALA A 63 1.47 1.22 11.07
CA ALA A 63 1.92 2.48 10.51
C ALA A 63 3.32 2.36 9.91
N PHE A 64 4.26 1.74 10.63
CA PHE A 64 5.61 1.50 10.15
C PHE A 64 5.63 0.65 8.86
N LEU A 65 4.91 -0.48 8.83
CA LEU A 65 4.83 -1.34 7.65
C LEU A 65 4.14 -0.63 6.48
N GLY A 66 3.06 0.11 6.75
CA GLY A 66 2.33 0.88 5.75
C GLY A 66 3.15 2.02 5.16
N LEU A 67 3.89 2.75 6.00
CA LEU A 67 4.83 3.80 5.61
C LEU A 67 5.93 3.26 4.73
N TRP A 68 6.51 2.11 5.09
CA TRP A 68 7.52 1.44 4.27
C TRP A 68 6.97 1.11 2.87
N LEU A 69 5.78 0.52 2.78
CA LEU A 69 5.12 0.21 1.50
C LEU A 69 4.79 1.47 0.70
N GLY A 70 4.30 2.52 1.35
CA GLY A 70 3.97 3.81 0.74
C GLY A 70 5.21 4.50 0.18
N LEU A 71 6.27 4.60 0.98
CA LEU A 71 7.55 5.16 0.58
C LEU A 71 8.16 4.38 -0.59
N ARG A 72 8.14 3.04 -0.53
CA ARG A 72 8.54 2.18 -1.64
C ARG A 72 7.73 2.51 -2.90
N GLY A 73 6.41 2.55 -2.80
CA GLY A 73 5.54 2.88 -3.94
C GLY A 73 5.92 4.22 -4.57
N VAL A 74 6.10 5.26 -3.75
CA VAL A 74 6.43 6.62 -4.22
C VAL A 74 7.81 6.65 -4.88
N LEU A 75 8.82 6.06 -4.25
CA LEU A 75 10.18 5.97 -4.80
C LEU A 75 10.20 5.24 -6.15
N GLN A 76 9.44 4.15 -6.27
CA GLN A 76 9.36 3.37 -7.50
C GLN A 76 8.63 4.13 -8.62
N VAL A 77 7.51 4.77 -8.31
CA VAL A 77 6.65 5.40 -9.33
C VAL A 77 7.17 6.76 -9.77
N PHE A 78 7.70 7.58 -8.87
CA PHE A 78 8.12 8.95 -9.18
C PHE A 78 9.61 9.09 -9.44
N PHE A 79 10.45 8.34 -8.72
CA PHE A 79 11.91 8.46 -8.84
C PHE A 79 12.54 7.36 -9.69
N GLY A 80 11.76 6.35 -10.10
CA GLY A 80 12.28 5.19 -10.84
C GLY A 80 13.29 4.36 -10.05
N ILE A 81 13.47 4.66 -8.76
CA ILE A 81 14.38 3.95 -7.88
C ILE A 81 13.66 2.67 -7.50
N GLN A 82 14.22 1.51 -7.86
CA GLN A 82 13.76 0.24 -7.30
C GLN A 82 14.07 0.26 -5.80
N PRO A 83 13.08 0.46 -4.92
CA PRO A 83 13.36 0.79 -3.54
C PRO A 83 13.70 -0.51 -2.83
N MET A 84 14.98 -0.61 -2.51
CA MET A 84 15.58 -1.41 -1.45
C MET A 84 15.34 -2.94 -1.53
N VAL A 85 16.40 -3.63 -1.93
CA VAL A 85 16.74 -5.04 -1.63
C VAL A 85 15.87 -6.13 -2.29
N PHE A 86 14.57 -5.94 -2.52
CA PHE A 86 13.68 -7.02 -2.98
C PHE A 86 13.07 -6.75 -4.36
N LYS A 87 13.61 -7.42 -5.38
CA LYS A 87 13.03 -7.46 -6.75
C LYS A 87 11.70 -8.23 -6.81
N SER A 88 11.46 -9.10 -5.82
CA SER A 88 10.26 -9.93 -5.76
C SER A 88 9.04 -9.18 -5.23
N HIS A 89 7.88 -9.47 -5.79
CA HIS A 89 6.58 -8.93 -5.34
C HIS A 89 6.05 -9.65 -4.10
N ILE A 90 6.67 -10.78 -3.72
CA ILE A 90 6.26 -11.60 -2.58
C ILE A 90 6.39 -10.83 -1.27
N PHE A 91 7.50 -10.11 -1.06
CA PHE A 91 7.73 -9.39 0.19
C PHE A 91 6.71 -8.27 0.42
N PRO A 92 6.47 -7.35 -0.54
CA PRO A 92 5.38 -6.37 -0.42
C PRO A 92 4.01 -7.02 -0.18
N PHE A 93 3.72 -8.14 -0.84
CA PHE A 93 2.45 -8.86 -0.66
C PHE A 93 2.33 -9.45 0.75
N ALA A 94 3.38 -10.07 1.27
CA ALA A 94 3.43 -10.59 2.63
C ALA A 94 3.22 -9.47 3.67
N LEU A 95 3.82 -8.29 3.47
CA LEU A 95 3.59 -7.13 4.34
C LEU A 95 2.13 -6.68 4.35
N VAL A 96 1.46 -6.67 3.19
CA VAL A 96 0.02 -6.36 3.11
C VAL A 96 -0.80 -7.38 3.91
N LEU A 97 -0.51 -8.68 3.77
CA LEU A 97 -1.18 -9.72 4.56
C LEU A 97 -0.95 -9.51 6.05
N THR A 98 0.29 -9.24 6.47
CA THR A 98 0.62 -8.95 7.87
C THR A 98 -0.17 -7.74 8.39
N ILE A 99 -0.28 -6.66 7.62
CA ILE A 99 -1.08 -5.47 7.99
C ILE A 99 -2.56 -5.84 8.20
N ILE A 100 -3.12 -6.70 7.35
CA ILE A 100 -4.52 -7.16 7.48
C ILE A 100 -4.69 -7.95 8.78
N PHE A 101 -3.79 -8.89 9.08
CA PHE A 101 -3.83 -9.66 10.32
C PHE A 101 -3.65 -8.78 11.56
N LEU A 102 -2.69 -7.84 11.54
CA LEU A 102 -2.54 -6.86 12.62
C LEU A 102 -3.81 -6.06 12.83
N SER A 103 -4.54 -5.74 11.76
CA SER A 103 -5.82 -5.04 11.85
C SER A 103 -6.90 -5.83 12.58
N GLN A 104 -6.86 -7.17 12.53
CA GLN A 104 -7.79 -8.02 13.31
C GLN A 104 -7.41 -8.03 14.79
N VAL A 105 -6.10 -8.09 15.08
CA VAL A 105 -5.57 -8.07 16.45
C VAL A 105 -5.90 -6.75 17.16
N MET A 106 -5.91 -5.62 16.45
CA MET A 106 -6.22 -4.29 17.02
C MET A 106 -7.57 -4.20 17.73
N PHE A 107 -8.56 -4.99 17.34
CA PHE A 107 -9.91 -4.98 17.93
C PHE A 107 -10.20 -6.20 18.82
N SER A 108 -9.26 -7.13 18.88
CA SER A 108 -9.37 -8.37 19.66
C SER A 108 -8.61 -8.33 20.98
N VAL A 109 -7.77 -7.31 21.18
CA VAL A 109 -6.94 -7.09 22.38
C VAL A 109 -7.45 -5.89 23.15
#